data_AF-A0A7X1PE25-F1
#
_entry.id   AF-A0A7X1PE25-F1
#
_cell.length_a   1.000
_cell.length_b   1.000
_cell.length_c   1.000
_cell.angle_alpha   90.00
_cell.angle_beta   90.00
_cell.angle_gamma   90.00
#
_symmetry.space_group_name_H-M   'P 1'
#
loop_
_entity.id
_entity.type
_entity.pdbx_description
1 polymer ?
#
loop_
_entity_poly.entity_id
_entity_poly.type
_entity_poly.pdbx_seq_one_letter_code
_entity_poly.pdbx_strand_id
1 'polypeptide(L)'
;MAEPCIVAMGGGGFSMEPNNPLLDDYVLKLTRKADPRVCFVPTASGDATAYTVNFYSSFTRKKCRPSHLAILQGRPVEMEQFVLGQDVIYVGGGNTATMMASWRVLGLDEILRKAWLQGVILTGLSAGSICWFESGPSDSWGAELRPVSGLGFLPGSHCPHYDGEADRRPSYQRLIQDGLLPDGYAADDGAALVFRGTSLDEVVSSRPQAQAWRVERNSDGGVTESALPTRFLSANT
;
A
#
# COMPACT_ATOMS: atom_id res chain seq x y z
N MET A 1 22.01 4.72 -8.05
CA MET A 1 20.55 4.94 -8.16
C MET A 1 19.97 4.90 -6.75
N ALA A 2 18.87 5.59 -6.48
CA ALA A 2 18.22 5.47 -5.18
C ALA A 2 17.73 4.04 -4.98
N GLU A 3 17.83 3.51 -3.76
CA GLU A 3 17.37 2.17 -3.45
C GLU A 3 15.84 2.08 -3.62
N PRO A 4 15.31 1.04 -4.31
CA PRO A 4 13.88 0.84 -4.46
C PRO A 4 13.16 0.84 -3.10
N CYS A 5 12.03 1.53 -2.99
CA CYS A 5 11.34 1.71 -1.71
C CYS A 5 9.83 1.49 -1.87
N ILE A 6 9.26 0.69 -0.97
CA ILE A 6 7.81 0.44 -0.88
C ILE A 6 7.34 0.74 0.54
N VAL A 7 6.23 1.48 0.67
CA VAL A 7 5.55 1.72 1.95
C VAL A 7 4.16 1.11 1.88
N ALA A 8 3.95 0.00 2.57
CA ALA A 8 2.67 -0.72 2.61
C ALA A 8 1.92 -0.36 3.89
N MET A 9 0.83 0.39 3.75
CA MET A 9 0.03 0.89 4.88
C MET A 9 -1.14 -0.06 5.16
N GLY A 10 -1.33 -0.44 6.43
CA GLY A 10 -2.52 -1.20 6.84
C GLY A 10 -3.80 -0.39 6.66
N GLY A 11 -3.70 0.92 6.84
CA GLY A 11 -4.73 1.93 6.59
C GLY A 11 -4.17 3.29 6.96
N GLY A 12 -5.02 4.32 6.96
CA GLY A 12 -4.59 5.67 7.37
C GLY A 12 -4.31 6.61 6.19
N GLY A 13 -3.30 7.47 6.39
CA GLY A 13 -2.94 8.55 5.45
C GLY A 13 -4.11 9.51 5.19
N PHE A 14 -4.03 10.26 4.10
CA PHE A 14 -5.10 11.21 3.73
C PHE A 14 -6.49 10.57 3.58
N SER A 15 -6.54 9.26 3.31
CA SER A 15 -7.77 8.54 2.99
C SER A 15 -8.63 8.26 4.21
N MET A 16 -8.02 7.90 5.34
CA MET A 16 -8.75 7.49 6.55
C MET A 16 -8.47 8.41 7.74
N GLU A 17 -7.38 9.20 7.69
CA GLU A 17 -7.01 10.12 8.75
C GLU A 17 -6.74 11.53 8.19
N PRO A 18 -7.75 12.23 7.65
CA PRO A 18 -7.57 13.54 7.02
C PRO A 18 -6.99 14.61 7.96
N ASN A 19 -7.08 14.41 9.27
CA ASN A 19 -6.53 15.30 10.30
C ASN A 19 -5.20 14.80 10.90
N ASN A 20 -4.66 13.66 10.43
CA ASN A 20 -3.42 13.08 10.90
C ASN A 20 -2.43 12.92 9.72
N PRO A 21 -1.56 13.90 9.46
CA PRO A 21 -0.72 13.91 8.28
C PRO A 21 0.50 12.99 8.38
N LEU A 22 0.69 12.28 9.49
CA LEU A 22 1.97 11.67 9.87
C LEU A 22 2.49 10.66 8.83
N LEU A 23 1.64 9.75 8.34
CA LEU A 23 2.03 8.77 7.32
C LEU A 23 2.31 9.43 5.96
N ASP A 24 1.46 10.36 5.53
CA ASP A 24 1.68 11.09 4.27
C ASP A 24 3.00 11.87 4.32
N ASP A 25 3.25 12.59 5.41
CA ASP A 25 4.45 13.40 5.61
C ASP A 25 5.71 12.52 5.73
N TYR A 26 5.59 11.35 6.34
CA TYR A 26 6.67 10.37 6.38
C TYR A 26 7.05 9.94 4.96
N VAL A 27 6.08 9.56 4.12
CA VAL A 27 6.35 9.20 2.71
C VAL A 27 7.01 10.35 1.95
N LEU A 28 6.52 11.59 2.12
CA LEU A 28 7.15 12.75 1.47
C LEU A 28 8.60 12.96 1.92
N LYS A 29 8.90 12.79 3.22
CA LYS A 29 10.26 12.92 3.76
C LYS A 29 11.21 11.86 3.19
N LEU A 30 10.73 10.66 2.88
CA LEU A 30 11.55 9.60 2.26
C LEU A 30 12.12 10.02 0.90
N THR A 31 11.43 10.90 0.17
CA THR A 31 11.90 11.42 -1.13
C THR A 31 13.19 12.23 -1.01
N ARG A 32 13.45 12.81 0.17
CA ARG A 32 14.52 13.79 0.43
C ARG A 32 14.50 15.01 -0.49
N LYS A 33 13.36 15.30 -1.13
CA LYS A 33 13.14 16.43 -2.01
C LYS A 33 12.33 17.50 -1.30
N ALA A 34 12.64 18.77 -1.59
CA ALA A 34 11.92 19.90 -1.02
C ALA A 34 10.52 20.09 -1.63
N ASP A 35 10.28 19.59 -2.84
CA ASP A 35 9.04 19.75 -3.60
C ASP A 35 8.80 18.50 -4.50
N PRO A 36 8.55 17.32 -3.88
CA PRO A 36 8.41 16.06 -4.61
C PRO A 36 7.13 16.01 -5.46
N ARG A 37 7.18 15.31 -6.59
CA ARG A 37 6.02 14.98 -7.42
C ARG A 37 5.34 13.72 -6.92
N VAL A 38 4.05 13.82 -6.62
CA VAL A 38 3.26 12.72 -6.06
C VAL A 38 2.09 12.45 -6.99
N CYS A 39 1.97 11.22 -7.47
CA CYS A 39 0.85 10.81 -8.29
C CYS A 39 -0.05 9.85 -7.52
N PHE A 40 -1.34 10.20 -7.42
CA PHE A 40 -2.36 9.32 -6.87
C PHE A 40 -2.96 8.41 -7.95
N VAL A 41 -3.10 7.13 -7.64
CA VAL A 41 -3.70 6.12 -8.52
C VAL A 41 -4.97 5.56 -7.85
N PRO A 42 -6.16 6.05 -8.22
CA PRO A 42 -7.44 5.68 -7.59
C PRO A 42 -8.07 4.39 -8.16
N THR A 43 -7.36 3.62 -8.98
CA THR A 43 -7.96 2.53 -9.79
C THR A 43 -8.74 1.50 -8.97
N ALA A 44 -8.31 1.16 -7.76
CA ALA A 44 -9.06 0.24 -6.89
C ALA A 44 -10.48 0.73 -6.58
N SER A 45 -10.71 2.04 -6.52
CA SER A 45 -12.03 2.63 -6.33
C SER A 45 -12.86 2.78 -7.61
N GLY A 46 -12.38 2.24 -8.74
CA GLY A 46 -12.97 2.51 -10.06
C GLY A 46 -12.71 3.93 -10.54
N ASP A 47 -11.57 4.52 -10.16
CA ASP A 47 -11.24 5.92 -10.40
C ASP A 47 -12.30 6.91 -9.85
N ALA A 48 -12.76 6.68 -8.62
CA ALA A 48 -13.77 7.52 -8.00
C ALA A 48 -13.31 8.98 -7.87
N THR A 49 -14.02 9.90 -8.55
CA THR A 49 -13.70 11.34 -8.54
C THR A 49 -13.63 11.93 -7.13
N ALA A 50 -14.53 11.52 -6.23
CA ALA A 50 -14.54 11.97 -4.85
C ALA A 50 -13.24 11.60 -4.10
N TYR A 51 -12.67 10.43 -4.40
CA TYR A 51 -11.42 9.99 -3.79
C TYR A 51 -10.24 10.83 -4.28
N THR A 52 -10.20 11.12 -5.59
CA THR A 52 -9.23 12.05 -6.18
C THR A 52 -9.36 13.45 -5.57
N VAL A 53 -10.58 13.96 -5.35
CA VAL A 53 -10.81 15.25 -4.68
C VAL A 53 -10.28 15.25 -3.25
N ASN A 54 -10.47 14.16 -2.50
CA ASN A 54 -9.92 14.01 -1.15
C ASN A 54 -8.39 14.03 -1.16
N PHE A 55 -7.75 13.36 -2.13
CA PHE A 55 -6.31 13.41 -2.32
C PHE A 55 -5.82 14.85 -2.53
N TYR A 56 -6.41 15.59 -3.47
CA TYR A 56 -6.02 16.99 -3.70
C TYR A 56 -6.31 17.88 -2.50
N SER A 57 -7.41 17.67 -1.77
CA SER A 57 -7.74 18.45 -0.58
C SER A 57 -6.70 18.34 0.54
N SER A 58 -5.99 17.20 0.62
CA SER A 58 -4.86 16.97 1.53
C SER A 58 -3.53 17.44 0.93
N PHE A 59 -3.17 16.97 -0.27
CA PHE A 59 -1.81 17.14 -0.80
C PHE A 59 -1.51 18.54 -1.34
N THR A 60 -2.53 19.33 -1.70
CA THR A 60 -2.32 20.75 -2.08
C THR A 60 -1.92 21.63 -0.90
N ARG A 61 -2.16 21.18 0.34
CA ARG A 61 -1.72 21.87 1.57
C ARG A 61 -0.31 21.49 1.99
N LYS A 62 0.27 20.46 1.36
CA LYS A 62 1.62 19.96 1.62
C LYS A 62 2.60 20.57 0.60
N LYS A 63 3.88 20.59 0.95
CA LYS A 63 4.93 21.09 0.04
C LYS A 63 5.30 20.00 -0.98
N CYS A 64 4.47 19.82 -2.00
CA CYS A 64 4.64 18.84 -3.07
C CYS A 64 3.87 19.25 -4.33
N ARG A 65 4.07 18.50 -5.43
CA ARG A 65 3.31 18.64 -6.69
C ARG A 65 2.36 17.46 -6.87
N PRO A 66 1.09 17.59 -6.48
CA PRO A 66 0.13 16.50 -6.62
C PRO A 66 -0.34 16.36 -8.08
N SER A 67 -0.46 15.11 -8.52
CA SER A 67 -1.08 14.69 -9.78
C SER A 67 -1.90 13.42 -9.52
N HIS A 68 -2.67 12.96 -10.51
CA HIS A 68 -3.36 11.68 -10.41
C HIS A 68 -3.38 10.96 -11.78
N LEU A 69 -3.59 9.65 -11.74
CA LEU A 69 -3.68 8.79 -12.91
C LEU A 69 -4.98 7.96 -12.85
N ALA A 70 -6.06 8.50 -13.40
CA ALA A 70 -7.35 7.82 -13.54
C ALA A 70 -7.42 7.00 -14.84
N ILE A 71 -6.71 5.86 -14.85
CA ILE A 71 -6.45 5.08 -16.07
C ILE A 71 -7.71 4.44 -16.70
N LEU A 72 -8.77 4.19 -15.92
CA LEU A 72 -10.05 3.65 -16.40
C LEU A 72 -10.90 4.73 -17.09
N GLN A 73 -10.70 6.00 -16.75
CA GLN A 73 -11.38 7.14 -17.39
C GLN A 73 -10.64 7.62 -18.65
N GLY A 74 -9.34 7.33 -18.77
CA GLY A 74 -8.57 7.61 -19.97
C GLY A 74 -7.09 7.30 -19.77
N ARG A 75 -6.51 6.50 -20.67
CA ARG A 75 -5.07 6.18 -20.66
C ARG A 75 -4.26 7.35 -21.25
N PRO A 76 -3.29 7.93 -20.52
CA PRO A 76 -2.38 8.92 -21.09
C PRO A 76 -1.53 8.31 -22.21
N VAL A 77 -1.30 9.07 -23.29
CA VAL A 77 -0.47 8.65 -24.45
C VAL A 77 0.95 8.26 -23.99
N GLU A 78 1.51 9.01 -23.03
CA GLU A 78 2.87 8.84 -22.50
C GLU A 78 2.86 8.34 -21.04
N MET A 79 2.03 7.33 -20.74
CA MET A 79 1.83 6.83 -19.37
C MET A 79 3.15 6.41 -18.69
N GLU A 80 4.05 5.73 -19.42
CA GLU A 80 5.34 5.31 -18.85
C GLU A 80 6.19 6.52 -18.46
N GLN A 81 6.38 7.48 -19.36
CA GLN A 81 7.12 8.71 -19.07
C GLN A 81 6.51 9.48 -17.89
N PHE A 82 5.18 9.56 -17.83
CA PHE A 82 4.48 10.22 -16.75
C PHE A 82 4.73 9.55 -15.39
N VAL A 83 4.63 8.22 -15.30
CA VAL A 83 4.83 7.46 -14.06
C VAL A 83 6.30 7.49 -13.63
N LEU A 84 7.24 7.29 -14.56
CA LEU A 84 8.69 7.36 -14.28
C LEU A 84 9.15 8.77 -13.86
N GLY A 85 8.39 9.81 -14.22
CA GLY A 85 8.69 11.20 -13.86
C GLY A 85 8.27 11.60 -12.44
N GLN A 86 7.60 10.70 -11.70
CA GLN A 86 7.14 10.95 -10.32
C GLN A 86 8.21 10.63 -9.29
N ASP A 87 8.06 11.18 -8.09
CA ASP A 87 8.88 10.81 -6.93
C ASP A 87 8.16 9.79 -6.05
N VAL A 88 6.83 9.85 -6.02
CA VAL A 88 5.96 8.95 -5.28
C VAL A 88 4.77 8.54 -6.13
N ILE A 89 4.47 7.25 -6.18
CA ILE A 89 3.17 6.71 -6.62
C ILE A 89 2.39 6.28 -5.38
N TYR A 90 1.23 6.89 -5.17
CA TYR A 90 0.33 6.60 -4.06
C TYR A 90 -0.92 5.89 -4.57
N VAL A 91 -1.14 4.63 -4.18
CA VAL A 91 -2.27 3.82 -4.62
C VAL A 91 -3.37 3.81 -3.55
N GLY A 92 -4.59 4.12 -3.95
CA GLY A 92 -5.76 4.13 -3.07
C GLY A 92 -6.34 2.74 -2.78
N GLY A 93 -7.24 2.69 -1.80
CA GLY A 93 -8.03 1.50 -1.49
C GLY A 93 -9.22 1.27 -2.44
N GLY A 94 -9.87 0.10 -2.31
CA GLY A 94 -11.04 -0.30 -3.09
C GLY A 94 -11.01 -1.78 -3.46
N ASN A 95 -11.48 -2.13 -4.66
CA ASN A 95 -11.51 -3.50 -5.15
C ASN A 95 -10.14 -3.93 -5.74
N THR A 96 -9.39 -4.72 -4.98
CA THR A 96 -8.06 -5.22 -5.37
C THR A 96 -8.10 -6.06 -6.64
N ALA A 97 -9.10 -6.94 -6.81
CA ALA A 97 -9.16 -7.84 -7.95
C ALA A 97 -9.38 -7.07 -9.26
N THR A 98 -10.32 -6.12 -9.28
CA THR A 98 -10.57 -5.24 -10.43
C THR A 98 -9.33 -4.42 -10.76
N MET A 99 -8.69 -3.80 -9.76
CA MET A 99 -7.46 -3.04 -9.97
C MET A 99 -6.38 -3.87 -10.65
N MET A 100 -6.12 -5.08 -10.13
CA MET A 100 -5.07 -5.96 -10.66
C MET A 100 -5.37 -6.48 -12.05
N ALA A 101 -6.63 -6.80 -12.34
CA ALA A 101 -7.05 -7.16 -13.69
C ALA A 101 -6.84 -5.98 -14.67
N SER A 102 -7.28 -4.78 -14.30
CA SER A 102 -7.15 -3.59 -15.13
C SER A 102 -5.69 -3.22 -15.40
N TRP A 103 -4.83 -3.25 -14.38
CA TRP A 103 -3.42 -2.86 -14.55
C TRP A 103 -2.66 -3.81 -15.47
N ARG A 104 -2.88 -5.13 -15.36
CA ARG A 104 -2.27 -6.13 -16.25
C ARG A 104 -2.72 -5.96 -17.69
N VAL A 105 -3.99 -5.63 -17.91
CA VAL A 105 -4.54 -5.36 -19.25
C VAL A 105 -3.97 -4.06 -19.84
N LEU A 106 -3.81 -3.02 -19.00
CA LEU A 106 -3.41 -1.68 -19.45
C LEU A 106 -1.89 -1.47 -19.42
N GLY A 107 -1.12 -2.44 -18.90
CA GLY A 107 0.35 -2.43 -18.82
C GLY A 107 0.93 -1.52 -17.75
N LEU A 108 0.14 -1.16 -16.72
CA LEU A 108 0.62 -0.32 -15.62
C LEU A 108 1.51 -1.11 -14.64
N ASP A 109 1.30 -2.41 -14.53
CA ASP A 109 2.11 -3.35 -13.75
C ASP A 109 3.61 -3.28 -14.10
N GLU A 110 3.95 -3.41 -15.38
CA GLU A 110 5.34 -3.35 -15.85
C GLU A 110 5.95 -1.95 -15.68
N ILE A 111 5.15 -0.90 -15.90
CA ILE A 111 5.59 0.49 -15.72
C ILE A 111 5.89 0.77 -14.25
N LEU A 112 5.06 0.30 -13.32
CA LEU A 112 5.29 0.44 -11.88
C LEU A 112 6.54 -0.33 -11.44
N ARG A 113 6.81 -1.51 -12.01
CA ARG A 113 8.04 -2.26 -11.73
C ARG A 113 9.27 -1.46 -12.16
N LYS A 114 9.26 -0.87 -13.36
CA LYS A 114 10.33 0.01 -13.84
C LYS A 114 10.51 1.23 -12.94
N ALA A 115 9.41 1.88 -12.55
CA ALA A 115 9.43 3.06 -11.68
C ALA A 115 10.09 2.75 -10.33
N TRP A 116 9.68 1.65 -9.70
CA TRP A 116 10.26 1.19 -8.44
C TRP A 116 11.76 0.92 -8.55
N LEU A 117 12.19 0.20 -9.59
CA LEU A 117 13.60 -0.09 -9.83
C LEU A 117 14.44 1.16 -10.15
N GLN A 118 13.82 2.25 -10.62
CA GLN A 118 14.46 3.55 -10.82
C GLN A 118 14.44 4.46 -9.58
N GLY A 119 13.87 3.99 -8.47
CA GLY A 119 13.86 4.68 -7.18
C GLY A 119 12.63 5.55 -6.95
N VAL A 120 11.57 5.41 -7.74
CA VAL A 120 10.26 5.98 -7.41
C VAL A 120 9.72 5.24 -6.18
N ILE A 121 9.29 6.00 -5.17
CA ILE A 121 8.71 5.41 -3.96
C ILE A 121 7.29 4.95 -4.31
N LEU A 122 7.00 3.68 -4.06
CA LEU A 122 5.63 3.17 -4.16
C LEU A 122 5.00 3.14 -2.78
N THR A 123 3.77 3.59 -2.66
CA THR A 123 3.02 3.54 -1.42
C THR A 123 1.56 3.25 -1.69
N GLY A 124 0.86 2.70 -0.71
CA GLY A 124 -0.58 2.58 -0.77
C GLY A 124 -1.16 2.04 0.52
N LEU A 125 -2.48 2.13 0.64
CA LEU A 125 -3.25 1.57 1.74
C LEU A 125 -4.28 0.57 1.22
N SER A 126 -4.68 -0.38 2.07
CA SER A 126 -5.73 -1.34 1.76
C SER A 126 -5.41 -2.13 0.48
N ALA A 127 -6.28 -2.13 -0.53
CA ALA A 127 -5.99 -2.70 -1.85
C ALA A 127 -4.65 -2.21 -2.46
N GLY A 128 -4.31 -0.93 -2.24
CA GLY A 128 -3.07 -0.33 -2.70
C GLY A 128 -1.83 -0.75 -1.91
N SER A 129 -1.97 -1.31 -0.72
CA SER A 129 -0.84 -1.94 -0.01
C SER A 129 -0.68 -3.41 -0.40
N ILE A 130 -1.80 -4.13 -0.58
CA ILE A 130 -1.81 -5.54 -1.01
C ILE A 130 -1.13 -5.70 -2.39
N CYS A 131 -1.35 -4.77 -3.31
CA CYS A 131 -0.89 -4.92 -4.69
C CYS A 131 0.63 -5.04 -4.84
N TRP A 132 1.43 -4.62 -3.86
CA TRP A 132 2.88 -4.74 -3.92
C TRP A 132 3.40 -6.16 -3.63
N PHE A 133 2.62 -6.95 -2.91
CA PHE A 133 3.00 -8.31 -2.50
C PHE A 133 2.63 -9.34 -3.57
N GLU A 134 3.05 -10.60 -3.39
CA GLU A 134 2.62 -11.70 -4.26
C GLU A 134 1.11 -11.91 -4.14
N SER A 135 0.56 -11.75 -2.93
CA SER A 135 -0.86 -11.92 -2.66
C SER A 135 -1.35 -11.27 -1.37
N GLY A 136 -2.65 -11.29 -1.13
CA GLY A 136 -3.25 -10.90 0.14
C GLY A 136 -4.72 -11.33 0.24
N PRO A 137 -5.36 -11.18 1.41
CA PRO A 137 -6.78 -11.40 1.56
C PRO A 137 -7.58 -10.22 0.97
N SER A 138 -8.69 -10.51 0.32
CA SER A 138 -9.53 -9.52 -0.36
C SER A 138 -11.00 -9.88 -0.30
N ASP A 139 -11.84 -8.88 -0.10
CA ASP A 139 -13.30 -8.91 -0.11
C ASP A 139 -13.89 -8.54 -1.49
N SER A 140 -13.06 -8.56 -2.54
CA SER A 140 -13.44 -8.15 -3.90
C SER A 140 -14.64 -8.92 -4.51
N TRP A 141 -15.01 -10.06 -3.92
CA TRP A 141 -16.12 -10.93 -4.36
C TRP A 141 -17.26 -11.03 -3.33
N GLY A 142 -17.23 -10.24 -2.26
CA GLY A 142 -18.18 -10.29 -1.15
C GLY A 142 -17.48 -10.22 0.21
N ALA A 143 -18.25 -10.31 1.30
CA ALA A 143 -17.74 -10.11 2.65
C ALA A 143 -16.69 -11.15 3.10
N GLU A 144 -16.67 -12.33 2.49
CA GLU A 144 -15.69 -13.36 2.79
C GLU A 144 -14.33 -13.01 2.16
N LEU A 145 -13.28 -12.96 2.98
CA LEU A 145 -11.92 -12.73 2.52
C LEU A 145 -11.38 -13.94 1.75
N ARG A 146 -10.97 -13.69 0.51
CA ARG A 146 -10.37 -14.68 -0.39
C ARG A 146 -8.98 -14.23 -0.86
N PRO A 147 -8.07 -15.17 -1.19
CA PRO A 147 -6.78 -14.81 -1.78
C PRO A 147 -6.94 -14.02 -3.08
N VAL A 148 -6.14 -12.97 -3.25
CA VAL A 148 -5.97 -12.25 -4.51
C VAL A 148 -4.48 -12.10 -4.82
N SER A 149 -4.09 -12.26 -6.08
CA SER A 149 -2.70 -12.07 -6.51
C SER A 149 -2.38 -10.60 -6.76
N GLY A 150 -1.29 -10.11 -6.16
CA GLY A 150 -0.72 -8.79 -6.39
C GLY A 150 0.28 -8.77 -7.55
N LEU A 151 1.15 -7.77 -7.55
CA LEU A 151 2.21 -7.57 -8.55
C LEU A 151 3.48 -8.40 -8.25
N GLY A 152 3.64 -8.89 -7.03
CA GLY A 152 4.81 -9.68 -6.62
C GLY A 152 6.11 -8.87 -6.68
N PHE A 153 6.10 -7.63 -6.22
CA PHE A 153 7.33 -6.85 -6.04
C PHE A 153 7.98 -7.24 -4.71
N LEU A 154 7.16 -7.48 -3.69
CA LEU A 154 7.54 -8.00 -2.39
C LEU A 154 7.10 -9.48 -2.27
N PRO A 155 7.95 -10.37 -1.74
CA PRO A 155 7.59 -11.77 -1.53
C PRO A 155 6.57 -11.93 -0.39
N GLY A 156 5.80 -13.01 -0.43
CA GLY A 156 4.82 -13.34 0.59
C GLY A 156 3.50 -12.58 0.44
N SER A 157 2.72 -12.58 1.51
CA SER A 157 1.40 -11.93 1.53
C SER A 157 1.34 -10.69 2.42
N HIS A 158 0.31 -9.87 2.22
CA HIS A 158 0.03 -8.74 3.11
C HIS A 158 -1.45 -8.62 3.49
N CYS A 159 -1.72 -8.42 4.78
CA CYS A 159 -3.04 -8.14 5.31
C CYS A 159 -3.11 -6.71 5.89
N PRO A 160 -3.78 -5.76 5.21
CA PRO A 160 -4.11 -4.46 5.78
C PRO A 160 -5.32 -4.54 6.72
N HIS A 161 -5.60 -3.46 7.45
CA HIS A 161 -6.71 -3.33 8.40
C HIS A 161 -6.72 -4.42 9.47
N TYR A 162 -5.56 -4.85 9.99
CA TYR A 162 -5.50 -6.04 10.83
C TYR A 162 -6.27 -5.92 12.16
N ASP A 163 -6.46 -4.69 12.63
CA ASP A 163 -7.32 -4.29 13.75
C ASP A 163 -8.75 -3.89 13.36
N GLY A 164 -9.06 -3.85 12.06
CA GLY A 164 -10.30 -3.25 11.54
C GLY A 164 -11.56 -4.05 11.86
N GLU A 165 -11.71 -5.23 11.24
CA GLU A 165 -12.87 -6.10 11.43
C GLU A 165 -12.50 -7.34 12.24
N ALA A 166 -13.38 -7.77 13.15
CA ALA A 166 -13.12 -8.88 14.08
C ALA A 166 -12.66 -10.17 13.37
N ASP A 167 -13.22 -10.45 12.20
CA ASP A 167 -12.93 -11.67 11.44
C ASP A 167 -11.70 -11.55 10.53
N ARG A 168 -11.15 -10.36 10.32
CA ARG A 168 -10.05 -10.13 9.37
C ARG A 168 -8.77 -10.84 9.78
N ARG A 169 -8.36 -10.66 11.04
CA ARG A 169 -7.16 -11.29 11.61
C ARG A 169 -7.26 -12.82 11.66
N PRO A 170 -8.34 -13.43 12.19
CA PRO A 170 -8.55 -14.87 12.11
C PRO A 170 -8.62 -15.42 10.68
N SER A 171 -9.26 -14.69 9.75
CA SER A 171 -9.37 -15.13 8.36
C SER A 171 -8.02 -15.14 7.65
N TYR A 172 -7.20 -14.11 7.85
CA TYR A 172 -5.85 -14.09 7.28
C TYR A 172 -4.97 -15.22 7.81
N GLN A 173 -5.00 -15.45 9.12
CA GLN A 173 -4.26 -16.57 9.73
C GLN A 173 -4.76 -17.91 9.17
N ARG A 174 -6.07 -18.13 9.02
CA ARG A 174 -6.62 -19.34 8.41
C ARG A 174 -6.15 -19.52 6.95
N LEU A 175 -6.17 -18.47 6.14
CA LEU A 175 -5.71 -18.55 4.74
C LEU A 175 -4.23 -18.95 4.65
N ILE A 176 -3.38 -18.49 5.56
CA ILE A 176 -1.98 -18.94 5.66
C ILE A 176 -1.91 -20.39 6.15
N GLN A 177 -2.66 -20.72 7.20
CA GLN A 177 -2.73 -22.05 7.80
C GLN A 177 -3.10 -23.13 6.77
N ASP A 178 -4.07 -22.82 5.92
CA ASP A 178 -4.58 -23.71 4.87
C ASP A 178 -3.66 -23.74 3.64
N GLY A 179 -2.61 -22.91 3.60
CA GLY A 179 -1.67 -22.80 2.47
C GLY A 179 -2.25 -22.09 1.25
N LEU A 180 -3.35 -21.35 1.42
CA LEU A 180 -4.00 -20.56 0.37
C LEU A 180 -3.31 -19.20 0.18
N LEU A 181 -2.63 -18.70 1.20
CA LEU A 181 -1.71 -17.57 1.14
C LEU A 181 -0.33 -18.00 1.66
N PRO A 182 0.77 -17.45 1.10
CA PRO A 182 2.09 -17.61 1.70
C PRO A 182 2.21 -16.80 2.99
N ASP A 183 3.24 -17.10 3.77
CA ASP A 183 3.65 -16.29 4.92
C ASP A 183 3.76 -14.81 4.56
N GLY A 184 3.50 -13.94 5.52
CA GLY A 184 3.33 -12.54 5.18
C GLY A 184 3.36 -11.58 6.36
N TYR A 185 2.93 -10.36 6.06
CA TYR A 185 2.93 -9.25 7.00
C TYR A 185 1.52 -8.71 7.18
N ALA A 186 1.13 -8.47 8.42
CA ALA A 186 -0.12 -7.79 8.74
C ALA A 186 0.16 -6.40 9.31
N ALA A 187 -0.71 -5.43 9.03
CA ALA A 187 -0.58 -4.08 9.58
C ALA A 187 -1.95 -3.52 9.96
N ASP A 188 -2.01 -2.87 11.13
CA ASP A 188 -3.16 -2.12 11.58
C ASP A 188 -3.41 -0.87 10.74
N ASP A 189 -4.61 -0.31 10.89
CA ASP A 189 -4.88 1.06 10.50
C ASP A 189 -3.93 2.03 11.19
N GLY A 190 -3.23 2.82 10.38
CA GLY A 190 -2.23 3.76 10.86
C GLY A 190 -0.85 3.14 11.10
N ALA A 191 -0.64 1.85 10.82
CA ALA A 191 0.69 1.24 10.74
C ALA A 191 1.14 1.10 9.28
N ALA A 192 2.45 1.21 9.03
CA ALA A 192 3.04 1.02 7.72
C ALA A 192 4.36 0.25 7.79
N LEU A 193 4.49 -0.74 6.89
CA LEU A 193 5.71 -1.50 6.66
C LEU A 193 6.55 -0.78 5.59
N VAL A 194 7.82 -0.53 5.88
CA VAL A 194 8.73 0.17 4.99
C VAL A 194 9.79 -0.80 4.48
N PHE A 195 9.82 -1.00 3.17
CA PHE A 195 10.75 -1.91 2.51
C PHE A 195 11.81 -1.15 1.72
N ARG A 196 13.05 -1.65 1.81
CA ARG A 196 14.20 -1.26 1.00
C ARG A 196 14.59 -2.44 0.13
N GLY A 197 14.45 -2.27 -1.19
CA GLY A 197 14.31 -3.41 -2.09
C GLY A 197 13.15 -4.29 -1.62
N THR A 198 13.45 -5.56 -1.33
CA THR A 198 12.47 -6.53 -0.81
C THR A 198 12.63 -6.81 0.69
N SER A 199 13.57 -6.14 1.36
CA SER A 199 13.83 -6.33 2.80
C SER A 199 13.03 -5.33 3.62
N LEU A 200 12.38 -5.81 4.69
CA LEU A 200 11.72 -4.94 5.65
C LEU A 200 12.80 -4.12 6.41
N ASP A 201 12.72 -2.80 6.33
CA ASP A 201 13.65 -1.85 6.93
C ASP A 201 13.15 -1.36 8.29
N GLU A 202 11.90 -0.88 8.33
CA GLU A 202 11.26 -0.47 9.58
C GLU A 202 9.73 -0.60 9.51
N VAL A 203 9.10 -0.53 10.69
CA VAL A 203 7.65 -0.34 10.82
C VAL A 203 7.41 1.00 11.53
N VAL A 204 6.53 1.81 10.96
CA VAL A 204 6.14 3.11 11.52
C VAL A 204 4.64 3.18 11.76
N SER A 205 4.21 4.06 12.67
CA SER A 205 2.78 4.28 12.90
C SER A 205 2.38 5.74 13.06
N SER A 206 1.21 6.14 12.54
CA SER A 206 0.54 7.41 12.81
C SER A 206 -0.30 7.40 14.09
N ARG A 207 -0.48 6.23 14.71
CA ARG A 207 -1.22 6.04 15.96
C ARG A 207 -0.33 5.38 17.00
N PRO A 208 -0.33 5.82 18.28
CA PRO A 208 0.56 5.27 19.30
C PRO A 208 0.44 3.76 19.52
N GLN A 209 -0.73 3.18 19.27
CA GLN A 209 -1.03 1.77 19.53
C GLN A 209 -1.05 0.89 18.28
N ALA A 210 -1.03 1.48 17.07
CA ALA A 210 -1.07 0.69 15.84
C ALA A 210 0.25 -0.04 15.61
N GLN A 211 0.16 -1.31 15.23
CA GLN A 211 1.29 -2.24 15.09
C GLN A 211 1.29 -2.96 13.73
N ALA A 212 2.38 -3.69 13.50
CA ALA A 212 2.46 -4.67 12.43
C ALA A 212 2.97 -6.01 12.96
N TRP A 213 2.72 -7.08 12.21
CA TRP A 213 3.08 -8.44 12.57
C TRP A 213 3.70 -9.18 11.39
N ARG A 214 4.57 -10.12 11.72
CA ARG A 214 4.96 -11.23 10.84
C ARG A 214 4.04 -12.42 11.15
N VAL A 215 3.42 -12.99 10.12
CA VAL A 215 2.49 -14.13 10.25
C VAL A 215 3.01 -15.27 9.38
N GLU A 216 3.30 -16.41 10.02
CA GLU A 216 4.03 -17.53 9.41
C GLU A 216 3.35 -18.86 9.72
N ARG A 217 3.31 -19.74 8.72
CA ARG A 217 2.82 -21.10 8.89
C ARG A 217 3.87 -21.93 9.62
N ASN A 218 3.44 -22.63 10.66
CA ASN A 218 4.29 -23.55 11.41
C ASN A 218 4.40 -24.90 10.70
N SER A 219 5.47 -25.64 11.00
CA SER A 219 5.67 -27.00 10.49
C SER A 219 4.60 -28.01 10.93
N ASP A 220 3.90 -27.73 12.04
CA ASP A 220 2.79 -28.54 12.57
C ASP A 220 1.42 -28.19 11.95
N GLY A 221 1.40 -27.26 10.99
CA GLY A 221 0.18 -26.79 10.35
C GLY A 221 -0.59 -25.73 11.14
N GLY A 222 -0.04 -25.19 12.22
CA GLY A 222 -0.51 -23.98 12.89
C GLY A 222 0.00 -22.69 12.24
N VAL A 223 -0.28 -21.55 12.88
CA VAL A 223 0.26 -20.23 12.49
C VAL A 223 0.87 -19.56 13.70
N THR A 224 2.05 -18.98 13.52
CA THR A 224 2.70 -18.09 14.50
C THR A 224 2.55 -16.66 14.04
N GLU A 225 2.24 -15.79 14.99
CA GLU A 225 2.14 -14.36 14.79
C GLU A 225 3.13 -13.67 15.74
N SER A 226 4.03 -12.86 15.17
CA SER A 226 5.07 -12.15 15.91
C SER A 226 4.94 -10.65 15.69
N ALA A 227 4.76 -9.89 16.77
CA ALA A 227 4.70 -8.43 16.70
C ALA A 227 6.04 -7.85 16.23
N LEU A 228 5.99 -6.87 15.35
CA LEU A 228 7.17 -6.19 14.81
C LEU A 228 7.43 -4.88 15.59
N PRO A 229 8.70 -4.55 15.90
CA PRO A 229 9.04 -3.28 16.52
C PRO A 229 8.51 -2.11 15.68
N THR A 230 7.59 -1.34 16.25
CA THR A 230 6.89 -0.27 15.55
C THR A 230 7.23 1.08 16.15
N ARG A 231 7.70 2.01 15.31
CA ARG A 231 8.08 3.37 15.71
C ARG A 231 6.94 4.35 15.47
N PHE A 232 6.35 4.86 16.55
CA PHE A 232 5.36 5.93 16.44
C PHE A 232 5.98 7.20 15.84
N LEU A 233 5.33 7.74 14.82
CA LEU A 233 5.65 9.00 14.19
C LEU A 233 5.10 10.11 15.09
N SER A 234 5.87 10.55 16.08
CA SER A 234 5.48 11.76 16.81
C SER A 234 5.47 12.95 15.86
N ALA A 235 4.47 13.84 15.98
CA ALA A 235 4.63 15.18 15.45
C ALA A 235 5.87 15.78 16.14
N ASN A 236 6.93 16.05 15.40
CA ASN A 236 7.98 16.92 15.92
C ASN A 236 7.28 18.26 16.24
N THR A 237 7.15 18.56 17.54
CA THR A 237 6.76 19.88 18.04
C THR A 237 7.67 20.96 17.49
#